data_AF-A0A8W8MI41-F1
#
_entry.id   AF-A0A8W8MI41-F1
#
_cell.length_a   1.000
_cell.length_b   1.000
_cell.length_c   1.000
_cell.angle_alpha   90.00
_cell.angle_beta   90.00
_cell.angle_gamma   90.00
#
_symmetry.space_group_name_H-M   'P 1'
#
loop_
_entity.id
_entity.type
_entity.pdbx_description
1 polymer ?
#
loop_
_entity_poly.entity_id
_entity_poly.type
_entity_poly.pdbx_seq_one_letter_code
_entity_poly.pdbx_strand_id
1 'polypeptide(L)'
;METPYKLFMLISVYLVYDGLYQVSAQSGPNVCSRQVTYYTRERDCAYRDWLSCRYYRYFLKAYFRTESKCCSGYKNVGGRCEPVCFGMTGRQGCSNVGNCEGPDTCRCDSAYRGPQCNNSNYHDPGA
;
A
#
# COMPACT_ATOMS: atom_id res chain seq x y z
N MET A 1 -12.73 11.30 39.12
CA MET A 1 -13.12 12.07 37.92
C MET A 1 -12.16 11.66 36.82
N GLU A 2 -12.47 10.57 36.11
CA GLU A 2 -11.63 10.10 35.01
C GLU A 2 -11.82 11.04 33.82
N THR A 3 -10.71 11.59 33.39
CA THR A 3 -10.65 12.64 32.39
C THR A 3 -11.08 12.13 31.01
N PRO A 4 -11.87 12.90 30.26
CA PRO A 4 -12.49 12.46 28.98
C PRO A 4 -11.47 12.07 27.90
N TYR A 5 -10.21 12.49 28.01
CA TYR A 5 -9.15 12.11 27.08
C TYR A 5 -8.75 10.63 27.15
N LYS A 6 -8.88 9.97 28.31
CA LYS A 6 -8.55 8.54 28.44
C LYS A 6 -9.54 7.66 27.70
N LEU A 7 -10.82 8.01 27.77
CA LEU A 7 -11.89 7.29 27.09
C LEU A 7 -11.78 7.44 25.56
N PHE A 8 -11.42 8.65 25.08
CA PHE A 8 -11.23 8.91 23.64
C PHE A 8 -10.05 8.13 23.05
N MET A 9 -8.96 7.99 23.80
CA MET A 9 -7.79 7.19 23.39
C MET A 9 -8.07 5.68 23.41
N LEU A 10 -8.87 5.20 24.37
CA LEU A 10 -9.24 3.78 24.43
C LEU A 10 -10.21 3.41 23.29
N ILE A 11 -11.16 4.29 22.97
CA ILE A 11 -12.12 4.07 21.87
C ILE A 11 -11.38 4.04 20.51
N SER A 12 -10.42 4.95 20.28
CA SER A 12 -9.65 4.93 19.04
C SER A 12 -8.78 3.67 18.91
N VAL A 13 -8.22 3.15 20.01
CA VAL A 13 -7.48 1.87 20.01
C VAL A 13 -8.41 0.69 19.75
N TYR A 14 -9.59 0.63 20.38
CA TYR A 14 -10.56 -0.47 20.16
C TYR A 14 -11.10 -0.49 18.72
N LEU A 15 -11.43 0.67 18.14
CA LEU A 15 -11.91 0.76 16.76
C LEU A 15 -10.84 0.38 15.71
N VAL A 16 -9.55 0.45 16.07
CA VAL A 16 -8.44 -0.06 15.26
C VAL A 16 -8.34 -1.59 15.32
N TYR A 17 -8.69 -2.20 16.46
CA TYR A 17 -8.71 -3.67 16.60
C TYR A 17 -9.87 -4.33 15.86
N ASP A 18 -11.04 -3.69 15.79
CA ASP A 18 -12.24 -4.24 15.14
C ASP A 18 -12.27 -4.07 13.61
N GLY A 19 -11.23 -3.50 12.99
CA GLY A 19 -11.12 -3.41 11.52
C GLY A 19 -12.21 -2.57 10.83
N LEU A 20 -13.05 -1.86 11.60
CA LEU A 20 -14.16 -1.04 11.11
C LEU A 20 -13.71 0.31 10.53
N TYR A 21 -12.46 0.71 10.79
CA TYR A 21 -11.80 1.77 10.03
C TYR A 21 -11.00 1.16 8.90
N GLN A 22 -11.36 1.48 7.66
CA GLN A 22 -10.42 1.36 6.56
C GLN A 22 -9.24 2.28 6.89
N VAL A 23 -8.11 1.70 7.31
CA VAL A 23 -6.82 2.40 7.28
C VAL A 23 -6.46 2.53 5.81
N SER A 24 -7.13 3.48 5.15
CA SER A 24 -6.96 3.80 3.72
C SER A 24 -5.63 4.49 3.44
N ALA A 25 -4.86 4.77 4.50
CA ALA A 25 -3.47 5.20 4.42
C ALA A 25 -2.55 3.98 4.55
N GLN A 26 -1.99 3.54 3.42
CA GLN A 26 -0.76 2.74 3.42
C GLN A 26 0.28 3.52 4.20
N SER A 27 0.54 3.11 5.44
CA SER A 27 1.39 3.83 6.38
C SER A 27 2.43 2.87 6.91
N GLY A 28 3.71 3.17 6.69
CA GLY A 28 4.83 2.32 7.03
C GLY A 28 6.05 2.51 6.12
N PRO A 29 7.14 1.76 6.35
CA PRO A 29 8.28 1.71 5.43
C PRO A 29 7.84 1.14 4.07
N ASN A 30 8.49 1.56 2.97
CA ASN A 30 8.24 1.09 1.60
C ASN A 30 6.90 1.50 0.97
N VAL A 31 6.36 2.65 1.38
CA VAL A 31 5.25 3.33 0.70
C VAL A 31 5.79 4.41 -0.23
N CYS A 32 5.40 4.35 -1.50
CA CYS A 32 5.80 5.27 -2.54
C CYS A 32 4.58 6.06 -3.02
N SER A 33 4.71 7.38 -3.17
CA SER A 33 3.66 8.23 -3.72
C SER A 33 3.93 8.55 -5.20
N ARG A 34 2.87 8.60 -6.01
CA ARG A 34 2.93 9.14 -7.38
C ARG A 34 1.86 10.20 -7.56
N GLN A 35 2.21 11.29 -8.25
CA GLN A 35 1.24 12.29 -8.68
C GLN A 35 0.54 11.80 -9.94
N VAL A 36 -0.79 11.74 -9.90
CA VAL A 36 -1.64 11.35 -11.01
C VAL A 36 -2.44 12.56 -11.45
N THR A 37 -2.46 12.78 -12.76
CA THR A 37 -3.26 13.84 -13.39
C THR A 37 -4.57 13.23 -13.86
N TYR A 38 -5.69 13.84 -13.48
CA TYR A 38 -7.00 13.51 -14.03
C TYR A 38 -7.66 14.76 -14.58
N TYR A 39 -8.57 14.56 -15.53
CA TYR A 39 -9.25 15.64 -16.22
C TYR A 39 -10.73 15.60 -15.86
N THR A 40 -11.28 16.76 -15.49
CA THR A 40 -12.70 16.92 -15.26
C THR A 40 -13.26 17.87 -16.30
N ARG A 41 -14.41 17.49 -16.87
CA ARG A 41 -15.12 18.31 -17.84
C ARG A 41 -15.93 19.35 -17.07
N GLU A 42 -15.56 20.60 -17.24
CA GLU A 42 -16.30 21.74 -16.71
C GLU A 42 -16.93 22.54 -17.84
N ARG A 43 -17.92 23.35 -17.48
CA ARG A 43 -18.61 24.23 -18.40
C ARG A 43 -18.56 25.65 -17.86
N ASP A 44 -18.16 26.57 -18.72
CA ASP A 44 -18.22 28.00 -18.44
C ASP A 44 -19.24 28.64 -19.36
N CYS A 45 -19.81 29.74 -18.88
CA CYS A 45 -20.69 30.55 -19.70
C CYS A 45 -19.89 31.30 -20.76
N ALA A 46 -20.07 30.96 -22.03
CA ALA A 46 -19.37 31.61 -23.14
C ALA A 46 -20.18 32.76 -23.74
N TYR A 47 -21.51 32.68 -23.71
CA TYR A 47 -22.38 33.80 -24.09
C TYR A 47 -23.58 33.88 -23.16
N ARG A 48 -23.77 35.07 -22.59
CA ARG A 48 -24.78 35.38 -21.58
C ARG A 48 -25.76 36.40 -22.15
N ASP A 49 -27.05 36.14 -21.97
CA ASP A 49 -28.09 37.12 -22.25
C ASP A 49 -28.64 37.70 -20.94
N TRP A 50 -29.66 38.55 -21.04
CA TRP A 50 -30.30 39.22 -19.91
C TRP A 50 -31.08 38.29 -18.98
N LEU A 51 -31.39 37.06 -19.39
CA LEU A 51 -32.12 36.07 -18.59
C LEU A 51 -31.17 35.06 -17.95
N SER A 52 -30.23 34.48 -18.70
CA SER A 52 -29.24 33.51 -18.17
C SER A 52 -28.09 33.23 -19.15
N CYS A 53 -27.34 32.14 -18.92
CA CYS A 53 -26.32 31.70 -19.86
C CYS A 53 -26.95 30.85 -20.98
N ARG A 54 -26.85 31.34 -22.23
CA ARG A 54 -27.50 30.70 -23.39
C ARG A 54 -26.58 29.76 -24.16
N TYR A 55 -25.27 29.99 -24.09
CA TYR A 55 -24.28 29.11 -24.70
C TYR A 55 -23.15 28.80 -23.72
N TYR A 56 -22.93 27.52 -23.50
CA TYR A 56 -21.89 27.00 -22.63
C TYR A 56 -20.72 26.50 -23.47
N ARG A 57 -19.50 26.89 -23.10
CA ARG A 57 -18.28 26.29 -23.60
C ARG A 57 -17.81 25.25 -22.60
N TYR A 58 -17.51 24.06 -23.10
CA TYR A 58 -16.94 22.99 -22.29
C TYR A 58 -15.42 23.02 -22.44
N PHE A 59 -14.73 22.75 -21.34
CA PHE A 59 -13.28 22.65 -21.31
C PHE A 59 -12.86 21.61 -20.27
N LEU A 60 -11.65 21.10 -20.44
CA LEU A 60 -11.07 20.13 -19.53
C LEU A 60 -10.17 20.87 -18.53
N LYS A 61 -10.50 20.78 -17.24
CA LYS A 61 -9.58 21.19 -16.18
C LYS A 61 -8.74 20.00 -15.75
N ALA A 62 -7.43 20.21 -15.69
CA ALA A 62 -6.49 19.23 -15.16
C ALA A 62 -6.39 19.39 -13.65
N TYR A 63 -6.49 18.28 -12.93
CA TYR A 63 -6.35 18.20 -11.49
C TYR A 63 -5.26 17.19 -11.14
N PHE A 64 -4.51 17.48 -10.07
CA PHE A 64 -3.47 16.60 -9.57
C PHE A 64 -3.94 15.94 -8.27
N ARG A 65 -3.81 14.62 -8.20
CA ARG A 65 -4.04 13.84 -6.99
C ARG A 65 -2.78 13.04 -6.69
N THR A 66 -2.37 13.00 -5.43
CA THR A 66 -1.32 12.09 -4.98
C THR A 66 -1.93 10.75 -4.64
N GLU A 67 -1.47 9.70 -5.31
CA GLU A 67 -1.83 8.32 -4.99
C GLU A 67 -0.67 7.64 -4.26
N SER A 68 -0.94 7.04 -3.11
CA SER A 68 0.01 6.19 -2.39
C SER A 68 -0.11 4.74 -2.86
N LYS A 69 1.03 4.12 -3.19
CA LYS A 69 1.16 2.70 -3.51
C LYS A 69 2.34 2.09 -2.76
N CYS A 70 2.38 0.77 -2.65
CA CYS A 70 3.62 0.11 -2.23
C CYS A 70 4.75 0.37 -3.24
N CYS A 71 5.97 0.50 -2.75
CA CYS A 71 7.15 0.67 -3.58
C CYS A 71 7.39 -0.56 -4.48
N SER A 72 8.24 -0.40 -5.49
CA SER A 72 8.57 -1.49 -6.41
C SER A 72 9.09 -2.71 -5.65
N GLY A 73 8.55 -3.90 -5.95
CA GLY A 73 8.90 -5.13 -5.25
C GLY A 73 8.16 -5.35 -3.92
N TYR A 74 7.17 -4.52 -3.58
CA TYR A 74 6.30 -4.71 -2.43
C TYR A 74 4.83 -4.82 -2.83
N LYS A 75 4.05 -5.63 -2.11
CA LYS A 75 2.61 -5.84 -2.32
C LYS A 75 1.83 -5.46 -1.07
N ASN A 76 0.62 -4.93 -1.27
CA ASN A 76 -0.27 -4.61 -0.17
C ASN A 76 -0.93 -5.88 0.39
N VAL A 77 -0.65 -6.19 1.65
CA VAL A 77 -1.26 -7.27 2.41
C VAL A 77 -1.85 -6.65 3.68
N GLY A 78 -3.18 -6.58 3.76
CA GLY A 78 -3.87 -6.03 4.94
C GLY A 78 -3.50 -4.58 5.30
N GLY A 79 -3.21 -3.73 4.31
CA GLY A 79 -2.82 -2.34 4.54
C GLY A 79 -1.31 -2.12 4.80
N ARG A 80 -0.51 -3.18 4.85
CA ARG A 80 0.96 -3.12 4.97
C ARG A 80 1.63 -3.52 3.67
N CYS A 81 2.79 -2.93 3.38
CA CYS A 81 3.59 -3.27 2.21
C CYS A 81 4.58 -4.39 2.58
N GLU A 82 4.29 -5.60 2.14
CA GLU A 82 5.17 -6.77 2.31
C GLU A 82 6.07 -6.96 1.08
N PRO A 83 7.33 -7.39 1.27
CA PRO A 83 8.22 -7.66 0.15
C PRO A 83 7.72 -8.84 -0.69
N VAL A 84 7.90 -8.74 -2.00
CA VAL A 84 7.64 -9.80 -2.97
C VAL A 84 8.95 -10.51 -3.26
N CYS A 85 9.02 -11.79 -2.92
CA CYS A 85 10.14 -12.66 -3.25
C CYS A 85 9.75 -13.57 -4.41
N PHE A 86 10.40 -13.40 -5.57
CA PHE A 86 10.22 -14.24 -6.76
C PHE A 86 8.75 -14.39 -7.19
N GLY A 87 7.99 -13.30 -7.11
CA GLY A 87 6.57 -13.24 -7.49
C GLY A 87 5.58 -13.68 -6.41
N MET A 88 6.06 -14.15 -5.25
CA MET A 88 5.24 -14.55 -4.11
C MET A 88 5.48 -13.66 -2.88
N THR A 89 4.51 -13.58 -1.98
CA THR A 89 4.63 -12.84 -0.70
C THR A 89 4.83 -13.80 0.47
N GLY A 90 5.51 -13.33 1.51
CA GLY A 90 5.78 -14.13 2.70
C GLY A 90 6.73 -15.29 2.44
N ARG A 91 6.56 -16.40 3.18
CA ARG A 91 7.47 -17.55 3.14
C ARG A 91 7.43 -18.35 1.84
N GLN A 92 6.32 -18.28 1.10
CA GLN A 92 6.12 -19.04 -0.13
C GLN A 92 7.16 -18.70 -1.21
N GLY A 93 7.59 -17.44 -1.29
CA GLY A 93 8.64 -17.00 -2.22
C GLY A 93 10.03 -17.57 -1.91
N CYS A 94 10.22 -18.09 -0.70
CA CYS A 94 11.47 -18.68 -0.21
C CYS A 94 11.29 -20.18 0.04
N SER A 95 10.49 -20.86 -0.81
CA SER A 95 10.20 -22.30 -0.71
C SER A 95 9.61 -22.76 0.63
N ASN A 96 8.94 -21.87 1.37
CA ASN A 96 8.43 -22.08 2.73
C ASN A 96 9.49 -22.43 3.80
N VAL A 97 10.78 -22.36 3.45
CA VAL A 97 11.95 -22.69 4.30
C VAL A 97 12.83 -21.45 4.55
N GLY A 98 12.22 -20.28 4.42
CA GLY A 98 12.85 -18.99 4.64
C GLY A 98 11.82 -17.87 4.78
N ASN A 99 12.27 -16.70 5.22
CA ASN A 99 11.46 -15.49 5.32
C ASN A 99 11.89 -14.46 4.28
N CYS A 100 10.93 -13.79 3.66
CA CYS A 100 11.18 -12.71 2.71
C CYS A 100 11.53 -11.44 3.49
N GLU A 101 12.77 -10.96 3.40
CA GLU A 101 13.24 -9.75 4.10
C GLU A 101 13.24 -8.52 3.20
N GLY A 102 13.34 -8.73 1.89
CA GLY A 102 13.31 -7.68 0.88
C GLY A 102 12.86 -8.22 -0.47
N PRO A 103 12.66 -7.35 -1.47
CA PRO A 103 12.29 -7.77 -2.81
C PRO A 103 13.35 -8.74 -3.36
N ASP A 104 12.89 -9.90 -3.82
CA ASP A 104 13.73 -11.00 -4.31
C ASP A 104 14.87 -11.43 -3.35
N THR A 105 14.69 -11.16 -2.04
CA THR A 105 15.70 -11.41 -1.00
C THR A 105 15.12 -12.28 0.11
N CYS A 106 15.56 -13.54 0.14
CA CYS A 106 15.14 -14.53 1.11
C CYS A 106 16.20 -14.76 2.19
N ARG A 107 15.80 -14.75 3.46
CA ARG A 107 16.58 -15.32 4.56
C ARG A 107 16.17 -16.77 4.77
N CYS A 108 17.02 -17.67 4.31
CA CYS A 108 16.83 -19.11 4.46
C CYS A 108 17.13 -19.58 5.89
N ASP A 109 16.47 -20.65 6.31
CA ASP A 109 16.83 -21.37 7.52
C ASP A 109 18.23 -22.03 7.37
N SER A 110 18.88 -22.37 8.48
CA SER A 110 20.30 -22.79 8.52
C SER A 110 20.68 -23.95 7.59
N ALA A 111 19.72 -24.84 7.27
CA ALA A 111 19.91 -26.00 6.40
C ALA A 111 19.70 -25.71 4.89
N TYR A 112 19.23 -24.51 4.53
CA TYR A 112 18.87 -24.16 3.16
C TYR A 112 19.71 -23.01 2.62
N ARG A 113 20.08 -23.09 1.35
CA ARG A 113 20.87 -22.08 0.64
C ARG A 113 20.26 -21.78 -0.72
N GLY A 114 20.78 -20.76 -1.38
CA GLY A 114 20.35 -20.30 -2.70
C GLY A 114 19.34 -19.15 -2.62
N PRO A 115 19.07 -18.49 -3.77
CA PRO A 115 18.22 -17.30 -3.83
C PRO A 115 16.78 -17.55 -3.38
N GLN A 116 16.26 -18.76 -3.62
CA GLN A 116 14.91 -19.20 -3.22
C GLN A 116 14.91 -20.18 -2.05
N CYS A 117 16.04 -20.40 -1.38
CA CYS A 117 16.18 -21.41 -0.32
C CYS A 117 15.82 -22.85 -0.75
N ASN A 118 15.98 -23.16 -2.04
CA ASN A 118 15.66 -24.46 -2.60
C ASN A 118 16.82 -25.47 -2.53
N ASN A 119 18.04 -25.04 -2.21
CA ASN A 119 19.20 -25.92 -2.15
C ASN A 119 19.39 -26.42 -0.71
N SER A 120 18.89 -27.62 -0.43
CA SER A 120 19.04 -28.32 0.86
C SER A 120 20.33 -29.13 0.99
N ASN A 121 21.36 -28.84 0.17
CA ASN A 121 22.59 -29.63 0.10
C ASN A 121 23.55 -29.38 1.27
N TYR A 122 23.01 -29.33 2.49
CA TYR A 122 23.81 -29.45 3.70
C TYR A 122 23.32 -30.65 4.49
N HIS A 123 23.87 -31.82 4.12
CA HIS A 123 24.06 -32.88 5.10
C HIS A 123 24.92 -32.27 6.21
N ASP A 124 24.33 -32.04 7.36
CA ASP A 124 25.03 -31.70 8.59
C ASP A 124 25.89 -32.91 9.00
N PRO A 125 27.24 -32.85 8.97
CA PRO A 125 28.10 -33.88 9.55
C PRO A 125 28.58 -33.43 10.94
N GLY A 126 27.72 -32.78 11.74
CA GLY A 126 28.15 -32.24 13.03
C GLY A 126 27.03 -31.93 14.02
N ALA A 127 26.28 -32.95 14.45
CA ALA A 127 25.55 -32.94 15.72
C ALA A 127 25.84 -34.24 16.49
#